data_AF-A0AAJ2BHZ2-F1
#
_entry.id   AF-A0AAJ2BHZ2-F1
#
_cell.length_a   1.000
_cell.length_b   1.000
_cell.length_c   1.000
_cell.angle_alpha   90.00
_cell.angle_beta   90.00
_cell.angle_gamma   90.00
#
_symmetry.space_group_name_H-M   'P 1'
#
loop_
_entity.id
_entity.type
_entity.pdbx_description
1 polymer ?
#
loop_
_entity_poly.entity_id
_entity_poly.type
_entity_poly.pdbx_seq_one_letter_code
_entity_poly.pdbx_strand_id
1 'polypeptide(L)'
;MRLNELRTIARLGLVKIFVILASLSLSAAQASAQSSDQYTIQEIVDAGHGFFGETTGGLAKVVERAFQQYGLPNGYILGQEGSGAFVAGLTYGEGTLYTKNAGQHPVFWQGPSLGLDYGGQGTRAMMLVYNLPSVNALYRRYGGVSGSAFIVAGVGMTVLKNSDVTIAPIRTGIGARLGINVGYLKLTPQPTWNPF
;
A
#
# COMPACT_ATOMS: atom_id res chain seq x y z
N MET A 1 4.36 -61.49 24.83
CA MET A 1 3.47 -60.72 23.92
C MET A 1 3.31 -59.23 24.30
N ARG A 2 3.24 -58.83 25.58
CA ARG A 2 2.99 -57.43 26.00
C ARG A 2 4.10 -56.39 25.72
N LEU A 3 5.36 -56.78 25.52
CA LEU A 3 6.47 -55.83 25.30
C LEU A 3 6.51 -55.19 23.90
N ASN A 4 5.90 -55.82 22.89
CA ASN A 4 5.89 -55.27 21.52
C ASN A 4 4.82 -54.17 21.35
N GLU A 5 3.70 -54.23 22.07
CA GLU A 5 2.64 -53.21 21.97
C GLU A 5 3.05 -51.87 22.59
N LEU A 6 3.80 -51.89 23.70
CA LEU A 6 4.36 -50.69 24.35
C LEU A 6 5.33 -49.93 23.43
N ARG A 7 6.11 -50.64 22.61
CA ARG A 7 7.04 -50.04 21.64
C ARG A 7 6.32 -49.39 20.47
N THR A 8 5.20 -49.96 20.03
CA THR A 8 4.40 -49.44 18.93
C THR A 8 3.64 -48.18 19.33
N ILE A 9 3.06 -48.16 20.54
CA ILE A 9 2.38 -46.96 21.09
C ILE A 9 3.38 -45.81 21.29
N ALA A 10 4.57 -46.10 21.83
CA ALA A 10 5.62 -45.11 22.01
C ALA A 10 6.12 -44.52 20.67
N ARG A 11 6.28 -45.36 19.63
CA ARG A 11 6.65 -44.90 18.27
C ARG A 11 5.57 -44.04 17.63
N LEU A 12 4.29 -44.39 17.79
CA LEU A 12 3.18 -43.61 17.25
C LEU A 12 3.05 -42.23 17.92
N GLY A 13 3.29 -42.15 19.24
CA GLY A 13 3.33 -40.89 19.98
C GLY A 13 4.46 -39.97 19.54
N LEU A 14 5.66 -40.52 19.33
CA LEU A 14 6.84 -39.77 18.86
C LEU A 14 6.64 -39.19 17.45
N VAL A 15 6.05 -39.95 16.52
CA VAL A 15 5.78 -39.46 15.16
C VAL A 15 4.75 -38.33 15.16
N LYS A 16 3.69 -38.43 15.97
CA LYS A 16 2.68 -37.36 16.08
C LYS A 16 3.24 -36.07 16.67
N ILE A 17 4.10 -36.17 17.69
CA ILE A 17 4.79 -35.01 18.27
C ILE A 17 5.72 -34.37 17.23
N PHE A 18 6.42 -35.18 16.44
CA PHE A 18 7.33 -34.69 15.40
C PHE A 18 6.57 -33.96 14.28
N VAL A 19 5.40 -34.47 13.85
CA VAL A 19 4.56 -33.81 12.85
C VAL A 19 4.01 -32.48 13.36
N ILE A 20 3.55 -32.41 14.62
CA ILE A 20 3.05 -31.16 15.23
C ILE A 20 4.18 -30.12 15.33
N LEU A 21 5.37 -30.51 15.80
CA LEU A 21 6.53 -29.62 15.86
C LEU A 21 6.97 -29.12 14.47
N ALA A 22 6.95 -29.99 13.46
CA ALA A 22 7.29 -29.62 12.08
C ALA A 22 6.27 -28.61 11.49
N SER A 23 4.98 -28.79 11.75
CA SER A 23 3.94 -27.84 11.29
C SER A 23 4.03 -26.47 11.97
N LEU A 24 4.41 -26.43 13.26
CA LEU A 24 4.62 -25.18 14.00
C LEU A 24 5.85 -24.41 13.49
N SER A 25 6.93 -25.11 13.18
CA SER A 25 8.17 -24.49 12.68
C SER A 25 8.04 -23.97 11.25
N LEU A 26 7.25 -24.64 10.39
CA LEU A 26 6.96 -24.14 9.04
C LEU A 26 6.13 -22.85 9.05
N SER A 27 5.14 -22.77 9.95
CA SER A 27 4.28 -21.58 10.10
C SER A 27 5.07 -20.38 10.65
N ALA A 28 5.99 -20.60 11.59
CA ALA A 28 6.84 -19.55 12.14
C ALA A 28 7.82 -18.98 11.09
N ALA A 29 8.40 -19.84 10.25
CA ALA A 29 9.30 -19.42 9.18
C ALA A 29 8.58 -18.54 8.12
N GLN A 30 7.35 -18.91 7.77
CA GLN A 30 6.52 -18.12 6.84
C GLN A 30 6.13 -16.76 7.41
N ALA A 31 5.80 -16.67 8.71
CA ALA A 31 5.53 -15.39 9.37
C ALA A 31 6.76 -14.47 9.40
N SER A 32 7.96 -15.02 9.66
CA SER A 32 9.20 -14.24 9.65
C SER A 32 9.59 -13.73 8.26
N ALA A 33 9.38 -14.53 7.21
CA ALA A 33 9.64 -14.10 5.83
C ALA A 33 8.65 -13.01 5.37
N GLN A 34 7.39 -13.06 5.81
CA GLN A 34 6.44 -12.00 5.49
C GLN A 34 6.76 -10.68 6.21
N SER A 35 7.49 -10.75 7.33
CA SER A 35 7.93 -9.57 8.09
C SER A 35 9.06 -8.80 7.39
N SER A 36 9.92 -9.47 6.62
CA SER A 36 10.98 -8.80 5.83
C SER A 36 10.42 -8.04 4.62
N ASP A 37 9.21 -8.37 4.22
CA ASP A 37 8.63 -7.96 2.93
C ASP A 37 7.74 -6.73 3.07
N GLN A 38 7.59 -6.20 4.29
CA GLN A 38 6.69 -5.11 4.65
C GLN A 38 7.46 -3.91 5.23
N TYR A 39 6.95 -2.71 5.00
CA TYR A 39 7.50 -1.46 5.53
C TYR A 39 6.93 -1.18 6.92
N THR A 40 7.81 -0.71 7.81
CA THR A 40 7.42 -0.23 9.13
C THR A 40 6.82 1.18 9.05
N ILE A 41 6.13 1.61 10.12
CA ILE A 41 5.60 2.99 10.22
C ILE A 41 6.73 4.00 10.04
N GLN A 42 7.86 3.78 10.71
CA GLN A 42 8.98 4.71 10.70
C GLN A 42 9.54 4.90 9.28
N GLU A 43 9.75 3.81 8.55
CA GLU A 43 10.23 3.88 7.15
C GLU A 43 9.29 4.66 6.24
N ILE A 44 7.97 4.50 6.42
CA ILE A 44 6.96 5.23 5.66
C ILE A 44 6.92 6.71 6.06
N VAL A 45 6.99 7.02 7.35
CA VAL A 45 7.03 8.41 7.84
C VAL A 45 8.29 9.12 7.35
N ASP A 46 9.45 8.47 7.40
CA ASP A 46 10.72 9.04 6.95
C ASP A 46 10.72 9.27 5.44
N ALA A 47 10.25 8.29 4.65
CA ALA A 47 10.07 8.46 3.21
C ALA A 47 9.12 9.63 2.89
N GLY A 48 8.01 9.74 3.63
CA GLY A 48 7.04 10.81 3.44
C GLY A 48 7.57 12.18 3.87
N HIS A 49 8.36 12.31 4.93
CA HIS A 49 9.03 13.57 5.31
C HIS A 49 10.05 13.99 4.26
N GLY A 50 10.88 13.07 3.77
CA GLY A 50 11.81 13.34 2.68
C GLY A 50 11.10 13.78 1.39
N PHE A 51 9.90 13.25 1.14
CA PHE A 51 9.13 13.52 -0.07
C PHE A 51 8.28 14.79 -0.01
N PHE A 52 7.49 14.97 1.05
CA PHE A 52 6.62 16.13 1.22
C PHE A 52 7.34 17.34 1.83
N GLY A 53 8.48 17.14 2.48
CA GLY A 53 9.20 18.12 3.29
C GLY A 53 8.88 17.95 4.79
N GLU A 54 9.86 18.20 5.66
CA GLU A 54 9.79 17.94 7.11
C GLU A 54 8.66 18.69 7.87
N THR A 55 8.00 19.66 7.23
CA THR A 55 6.96 20.50 7.85
C THR A 55 5.56 19.85 7.87
N THR A 56 5.40 18.61 7.40
CA THR A 56 4.10 17.94 7.39
C THR A 56 3.74 17.31 8.74
N GLY A 57 3.46 18.13 9.76
CA GLY A 57 3.18 17.67 11.12
C GLY A 57 2.01 16.68 11.25
N GLY A 58 1.10 16.63 10.27
CA GLY A 58 -0.01 15.66 10.23
C GLY A 58 0.33 14.29 9.64
N LEU A 59 1.48 14.12 8.98
CA LEU A 59 1.80 12.92 8.20
C LEU A 59 1.83 11.68 9.08
N ALA A 60 2.58 11.72 10.18
CA ALA A 60 2.70 10.59 11.09
C ALA A 60 1.34 10.08 11.56
N LYS A 61 0.39 10.98 11.88
CA LYS A 61 -0.96 10.62 12.31
C LYS A 61 -1.78 9.95 11.22
N VAL A 62 -1.65 10.40 9.97
CA VAL A 62 -2.30 9.75 8.83
C VAL A 62 -1.70 8.37 8.56
N VAL A 63 -0.38 8.24 8.63
CA VAL A 63 0.31 6.95 8.46
C VAL A 63 -0.05 5.98 9.59
N GLU A 64 -0.01 6.42 10.86
CA GLU A 64 -0.46 5.62 12.01
C GLU A 64 -1.90 5.13 11.81
N ARG A 65 -2.80 6.01 11.35
CA ARG A 65 -4.18 5.66 11.05
C ARG A 65 -4.28 4.60 9.96
N ALA A 66 -3.53 4.74 8.87
CA ALA A 66 -3.49 3.76 7.78
C ALA A 66 -3.00 2.40 8.29
N PHE A 67 -1.94 2.38 9.08
CA PHE A 67 -1.36 1.17 9.64
C PHE A 67 -2.29 0.46 10.63
N GLN A 68 -3.00 1.22 11.47
CA GLN A 68 -4.02 0.67 12.37
C GLN A 68 -5.17 -0.01 11.62
N GLN A 69 -5.52 0.47 10.43
CA GLN A 69 -6.64 -0.07 9.66
C GLN A 69 -6.25 -1.20 8.71
N TYR A 70 -5.10 -1.07 8.05
CA TYR A 70 -4.72 -1.91 6.91
C TYR A 70 -3.45 -2.73 7.16
N GLY A 71 -2.80 -2.56 8.31
CA GLY A 71 -1.58 -3.28 8.67
C GLY A 71 -0.33 -2.66 8.04
N LEU A 72 0.66 -3.50 7.72
CA LEU A 72 1.93 -3.05 7.13
C LEU A 72 1.87 -3.12 5.60
N PRO A 73 2.23 -2.05 4.87
CA PRO A 73 2.29 -2.08 3.40
C PRO A 73 3.53 -2.84 2.93
N ASN A 74 3.44 -3.52 1.79
CA ASN A 74 4.58 -4.17 1.13
C ASN A 74 5.11 -3.39 -0.09
N GLY A 75 4.55 -2.20 -0.33
CA GLY A 75 5.06 -1.21 -1.28
C GLY A 75 4.59 0.20 -0.94
N TYR A 76 5.25 1.21 -1.51
CA TYR A 76 4.72 2.56 -1.54
C TYR A 76 5.11 3.25 -2.85
N ILE A 77 4.29 4.22 -3.27
CA ILE A 77 4.52 5.01 -4.47
C ILE A 77 4.79 6.44 -4.04
N LEU A 78 5.82 7.07 -4.62
CA LEU A 78 6.05 8.51 -4.51
C LEU A 78 5.98 9.12 -5.90
N GLY A 79 5.24 10.20 -6.07
CA GLY A 79 5.21 10.91 -7.34
C GLY A 79 4.34 12.15 -7.36
N GLN A 80 4.20 12.74 -8.53
CA GLN A 80 3.57 14.03 -8.73
C GLN A 80 2.37 13.89 -9.64
N GLU A 81 1.37 14.72 -9.38
CA GLU A 81 0.12 14.80 -10.12
C GLU A 81 0.04 16.17 -10.78
N GLY A 82 -0.23 16.17 -12.07
CA GLY A 82 -0.60 17.34 -12.84
C GLY A 82 -2.03 17.21 -13.32
N SER A 83 -2.85 18.22 -13.06
CA SER A 83 -4.18 18.29 -13.65
C SER A 83 -4.18 19.18 -14.89
N GLY A 84 -4.50 18.62 -16.06
CA GLY A 84 -4.85 19.37 -17.27
C GLY A 84 -6.28 19.89 -17.22
N ALA A 85 -6.67 20.50 -16.09
CA ALA A 85 -8.07 20.71 -15.70
C ALA A 85 -8.88 21.70 -16.55
N PHE A 86 -8.30 22.28 -17.61
CA PHE A 86 -9.02 23.18 -18.51
C PHE A 86 -9.99 22.47 -19.48
N VAL A 87 -10.00 21.14 -19.62
CA VAL A 87 -10.87 20.47 -20.62
C VAL A 87 -11.68 19.25 -20.13
N ALA A 88 -11.27 18.49 -19.10
CA ALA A 88 -11.92 17.18 -18.83
C ALA A 88 -12.09 16.70 -17.38
N GLY A 89 -11.67 17.46 -16.36
CA GLY A 89 -11.82 17.01 -14.95
C GLY A 89 -11.03 15.74 -14.61
N LEU A 90 -9.80 15.63 -15.15
CA LEU A 90 -8.91 14.48 -14.95
C LEU A 90 -7.58 14.91 -14.34
N THR A 91 -6.99 14.02 -13.54
CA THR A 91 -5.61 14.10 -13.05
C THR A 91 -4.76 13.04 -13.75
N TYR A 92 -3.51 13.40 -14.03
CA TYR A 92 -2.48 12.50 -14.53
C TYR A 92 -1.30 12.59 -13.59
N GLY A 93 -0.81 11.45 -13.12
CA GLY A 93 0.38 11.44 -12.30
C GLY A 93 1.40 10.42 -12.76
N GLU A 94 2.62 10.67 -12.32
CA GLU A 94 3.79 9.84 -12.56
C GLU A 94 4.61 9.73 -11.28
N GLY A 95 5.23 8.58 -11.10
CA GLY A 95 6.01 8.30 -9.92
C GLY A 95 6.71 6.96 -9.97
N THR A 96 7.20 6.53 -8.82
CA THR A 96 7.96 5.29 -8.66
C THR A 96 7.34 4.47 -7.55
N LEU A 97 7.02 3.20 -7.84
CA LEU A 97 6.75 2.17 -6.85
C LEU A 97 8.07 1.71 -6.24
N TYR A 98 8.14 1.76 -4.92
CA TYR A 98 9.18 1.16 -4.09
C TYR A 98 8.64 -0.11 -3.46
N THR A 99 9.37 -1.21 -3.59
CA THR A 99 9.07 -2.49 -2.94
C THR A 99 10.29 -2.97 -2.16
N LYS A 100 10.07 -3.77 -1.12
CA LYS A 100 11.18 -4.36 -0.34
C LYS A 100 12.02 -5.32 -1.18
N ASN A 101 11.37 -6.15 -1.99
CA ASN A 101 12.03 -7.33 -2.60
C ASN A 101 11.91 -7.42 -4.13
N ALA A 102 11.19 -6.51 -4.77
CA ALA A 102 11.00 -6.51 -6.22
C ALA A 102 11.63 -5.29 -6.91
N GLY A 103 12.36 -4.44 -6.17
CA GLY A 103 13.00 -3.25 -6.70
C GLY A 103 12.04 -2.06 -6.88
N GLN A 104 12.45 -1.13 -7.75
CA GLN A 104 11.73 0.11 -8.04
C GLN A 104 11.17 0.09 -9.46
N HIS A 105 9.94 0.58 -9.64
CA HIS A 105 9.25 0.54 -10.93
C HIS A 105 8.57 1.86 -11.25
N PRO A 106 8.66 2.37 -12.48
CA PRO A 106 7.84 3.51 -12.88
C PRO A 106 6.35 3.14 -12.81
N VAL A 107 5.55 4.10 -12.35
CA VAL A 107 4.10 3.98 -12.27
C VAL A 107 3.49 5.29 -12.74
N PHE A 108 2.48 5.16 -13.59
CA PHE A 108 1.65 6.26 -14.04
C PHE A 108 0.23 6.04 -13.58
N TRP A 109 -0.52 7.10 -13.34
CA TRP A 109 -1.91 6.97 -12.98
C TRP A 109 -2.81 8.06 -13.56
N GLN A 110 -4.08 7.72 -13.67
CA GLN A 110 -5.13 8.60 -14.18
C GLN A 110 -6.37 8.47 -13.29
N GLY A 111 -7.03 9.58 -13.01
CA GLY A 111 -8.24 9.60 -12.19
C GLY A 111 -9.06 10.87 -12.41
N PRO A 112 -10.26 10.95 -11.83
CA PRO A 112 -11.01 12.19 -11.77
C PRO A 112 -10.24 13.23 -10.94
N SER A 113 -10.29 14.49 -11.37
CA SER A 113 -9.76 15.63 -10.63
C SER A 113 -10.89 16.63 -10.37
N LEU A 114 -10.87 17.26 -9.19
CA LEU A 114 -11.68 18.44 -8.90
C LEU A 114 -11.07 19.73 -9.47
N GLY A 115 -10.00 19.60 -10.24
CA GLY A 115 -9.45 20.66 -11.07
C GLY A 115 -8.84 21.81 -10.28
N LEU A 116 -8.13 21.51 -9.18
CA LEU A 116 -7.43 22.52 -8.39
C LEU A 116 -6.00 22.11 -7.99
N ASP A 117 -5.42 21.10 -8.65
CA ASP A 117 -4.00 20.72 -8.50
C ASP A 117 -3.07 21.76 -9.20
N TYR A 118 -3.49 23.03 -9.18
CA TYR A 118 -2.90 24.14 -9.92
C TYR A 118 -1.66 24.69 -9.21
N GLY A 119 -0.58 24.64 -9.98
CA GLY A 119 0.72 25.26 -9.75
C GLY A 119 1.63 24.61 -10.77
N GLY A 120 2.45 25.34 -11.51
CA GLY A 120 3.30 24.78 -12.58
C GLY A 120 4.29 23.68 -12.13
N GLN A 121 4.23 23.26 -10.87
CA GLN A 121 5.03 22.24 -10.21
C GLN A 121 4.22 20.98 -9.83
N GLY A 122 2.90 20.92 -10.10
CA GLY A 122 2.03 19.80 -9.72
C GLY A 122 1.83 19.63 -8.20
N THR A 123 1.11 18.58 -7.81
CA THR A 123 0.90 18.19 -6.40
C THR A 123 1.57 16.86 -6.10
N ARG A 124 2.29 16.76 -4.99
CA ARG A 124 2.90 15.50 -4.55
C ARG A 124 1.86 14.54 -3.97
N ALA A 125 2.00 13.26 -4.29
CA ALA A 125 1.20 12.17 -3.75
C ALA A 125 2.09 11.00 -3.31
N MET A 126 1.83 10.49 -2.10
CA MET A 126 2.40 9.24 -1.60
C MET A 126 1.28 8.22 -1.55
N MET A 127 1.47 7.00 -2.04
CA MET A 127 0.45 5.97 -1.96
C MET A 127 1.00 4.73 -1.28
N LEU A 128 0.41 4.33 -0.15
CA LEU A 128 0.78 3.07 0.50
C LEU A 128 0.11 1.92 -0.24
N VAL A 129 0.85 0.85 -0.52
CA VAL A 129 0.37 -0.31 -1.26
C VAL A 129 0.43 -1.54 -0.35
N TYR A 130 -0.71 -2.19 -0.18
CA TYR A 130 -0.89 -3.36 0.67
C TYR A 130 -1.25 -4.58 -0.16
N ASN A 131 -0.81 -5.75 0.31
CA ASN A 131 -1.11 -7.05 -0.29
C ASN A 131 -0.75 -7.11 -1.78
N LEU A 132 0.33 -6.47 -2.21
CA LEU A 132 0.79 -6.51 -3.60
C LEU A 132 1.50 -7.85 -3.87
N PRO A 133 0.92 -8.80 -4.63
CA PRO A 133 1.54 -10.12 -4.83
C PRO A 133 2.65 -10.09 -5.89
N SER A 134 2.59 -9.12 -6.81
CA SER A 134 3.61 -8.89 -7.83
C SER A 134 3.48 -7.46 -8.36
N VAL A 135 4.53 -6.94 -8.97
CA VAL A 135 4.52 -5.60 -9.59
C VAL A 135 3.40 -5.48 -10.63
N ASN A 136 3.21 -6.51 -11.47
CA ASN A 136 2.16 -6.51 -12.48
C ASN A 136 0.74 -6.47 -11.91
N ALA A 137 0.53 -6.95 -10.68
CA ALA A 137 -0.77 -6.87 -10.02
C ALA A 137 -1.17 -5.43 -9.65
N LEU A 138 -0.20 -4.51 -9.58
CA LEU A 138 -0.44 -3.09 -9.32
C LEU A 138 -1.24 -2.44 -10.45
N TYR A 139 -0.95 -2.78 -11.70
CA TYR A 139 -1.43 -2.07 -12.88
C TYR A 139 -2.88 -2.44 -13.21
N ARG A 140 -3.81 -1.82 -12.48
CA ARG A 140 -5.25 -2.07 -12.53
C ARG A 140 -6.03 -0.78 -12.31
N ARG A 141 -7.35 -0.89 -12.36
CA ARG A 141 -8.29 0.16 -11.94
C ARG A 141 -8.71 -0.10 -10.50
N TYR A 142 -8.61 0.90 -9.64
CA TYR A 142 -9.00 0.81 -8.24
C TYR A 142 -10.24 1.66 -8.00
N GLY A 143 -11.21 1.10 -7.27
CA GLY A 143 -12.41 1.81 -6.84
C GLY A 143 -12.27 2.31 -5.41
N GLY A 144 -12.84 3.47 -5.13
CA GLY A 144 -12.82 4.08 -3.80
C GLY A 144 -13.63 3.28 -2.78
N VAL A 145 -13.10 3.22 -1.56
CA VAL A 145 -13.77 2.62 -0.41
C VAL A 145 -14.57 3.71 0.31
N SER A 146 -15.89 3.53 0.39
CA SER A 146 -16.79 4.48 1.06
C SER A 146 -16.41 4.70 2.52
N GLY A 147 -16.38 5.95 2.97
CA GLY A 147 -16.07 6.31 4.36
C GLY A 147 -14.60 6.14 4.78
N SER A 148 -13.69 5.91 3.82
CA SER A 148 -12.26 5.72 4.10
C SER A 148 -11.46 7.03 4.24
N ALA A 149 -12.07 8.16 3.88
CA ALA A 149 -11.45 9.47 3.94
C ALA A 149 -11.06 9.85 5.37
N PHE A 150 -9.83 10.31 5.57
CA PHE A 150 -9.31 10.80 6.85
C PHE A 150 -8.40 12.01 6.63
N ILE A 151 -8.60 13.09 7.39
CA ILE A 151 -7.80 14.31 7.27
C ILE A 151 -7.39 14.79 8.66
N VAL A 152 -6.12 15.17 8.81
CA VAL A 152 -5.60 15.82 10.02
C VAL A 152 -4.45 16.76 9.65
N ALA A 153 -4.46 17.97 10.25
CA ALA A 153 -3.39 18.97 10.12
C ALA A 153 -2.90 19.21 8.67
N GLY A 154 -3.82 19.25 7.70
CA GLY A 154 -3.49 19.51 6.29
C GLY A 154 -2.91 18.31 5.53
N VAL A 155 -2.97 17.11 6.09
CA VAL A 155 -2.66 15.84 5.41
C VAL A 155 -3.92 15.00 5.33
N GLY A 156 -4.19 14.42 4.16
CA GLY A 156 -5.40 13.67 3.88
C GLY A 156 -5.11 12.33 3.23
N MET A 157 -5.89 11.32 3.59
CA MET A 157 -5.85 9.97 3.05
C MET A 157 -7.23 9.57 2.55
N THR A 158 -7.26 8.78 1.47
CA THR A 158 -8.40 7.95 1.06
C THR A 158 -7.93 6.51 0.87
N VAL A 159 -8.85 5.60 0.57
CA VAL A 159 -8.51 4.20 0.25
C VAL A 159 -9.20 3.75 -1.01
N LEU A 160 -8.44 3.07 -1.85
CA LEU A 160 -8.85 2.49 -3.11
C LEU A 160 -8.53 0.99 -3.10
N LYS A 161 -9.39 0.17 -3.70
CA LYS A 161 -9.22 -1.29 -3.71
C LYS A 161 -9.48 -1.89 -5.09
N ASN A 162 -8.68 -2.90 -5.43
CA ASN A 162 -8.96 -3.83 -6.50
C ASN A 162 -8.62 -5.24 -6.02
N SER A 163 -9.62 -6.11 -5.97
CA SER A 163 -9.44 -7.48 -5.47
C SER A 163 -8.80 -7.44 -4.07
N ASP A 164 -7.61 -8.02 -3.88
CA ASP A 164 -6.90 -8.03 -2.60
C ASP A 164 -5.94 -6.85 -2.41
N VAL A 165 -5.57 -6.16 -3.50
CA VAL A 165 -4.62 -5.04 -3.46
C VAL A 165 -5.35 -3.78 -2.98
N THR A 166 -4.80 -3.16 -1.95
CA THR A 166 -5.31 -1.92 -1.37
C THR A 166 -4.28 -0.81 -1.54
N ILE A 167 -4.73 0.35 -1.98
CA ILE A 167 -3.92 1.56 -2.13
C ILE A 167 -4.49 2.63 -1.22
N ALA A 168 -3.64 3.26 -0.41
CA ALA A 168 -4.01 4.42 0.41
C ALA A 168 -3.26 5.66 -0.07
N PRO A 169 -3.83 6.47 -0.98
CA PRO A 169 -3.24 7.73 -1.39
C PRO A 169 -3.26 8.74 -0.25
N ILE A 170 -2.12 9.36 0.01
CA ILE A 170 -1.86 10.40 1.00
C ILE A 170 -1.40 11.67 0.25
N ARG A 171 -2.04 12.80 0.56
CA ARG A 171 -1.74 14.12 -0.03
C ARG A 171 -1.68 15.18 1.04
N THR A 172 -0.97 16.28 0.78
CA THR A 172 -0.85 17.43 1.70
C THR A 172 -1.46 18.71 1.13
N GLY A 173 -1.68 19.70 1.99
CA GLY A 173 -2.18 21.02 1.62
C GLY A 173 -3.59 20.98 1.03
N ILE A 174 -3.77 21.62 -0.13
CA ILE A 174 -5.04 21.64 -0.85
C ILE A 174 -5.44 20.23 -1.31
N GLY A 175 -4.46 19.41 -1.71
CA GLY A 175 -4.68 18.02 -2.14
C GLY A 175 -5.24 17.12 -1.03
N ALA A 176 -4.97 17.43 0.24
CA ALA A 176 -5.54 16.70 1.37
C ALA A 176 -7.08 16.82 1.45
N ARG A 177 -7.63 18.00 1.11
CA ARG A 177 -9.07 18.29 1.22
C ARG A 177 -9.87 17.85 0.01
N LEU A 178 -9.24 17.78 -1.16
CA LEU A 178 -9.91 17.49 -2.42
C LEU A 178 -9.70 16.03 -2.87
N GLY A 179 -8.53 15.46 -2.57
CA GLY A 179 -8.17 14.07 -2.92
C GLY A 179 -8.97 13.00 -2.18
N ILE A 180 -9.71 13.37 -1.12
CA ILE A 180 -10.60 12.48 -0.39
C ILE A 180 -11.84 12.03 -1.18
N ASN A 181 -12.19 12.72 -2.27
CA ASN A 181 -13.32 12.36 -3.13
C ASN A 181 -12.92 11.59 -4.41
N VAL A 182 -11.65 11.19 -4.53
CA VAL A 182 -11.21 10.38 -5.68
C VAL A 182 -11.70 8.95 -5.47
N GLY A 183 -12.80 8.60 -6.14
CA GLY A 183 -13.39 7.26 -6.10
C GLY A 183 -12.85 6.29 -7.15
N TYR A 184 -11.87 6.71 -7.95
CA TYR A 184 -11.34 5.92 -9.05
C TYR A 184 -9.87 6.28 -9.33
N LEU A 185 -9.04 5.27 -9.57
CA LEU A 185 -7.67 5.47 -10.04
C LEU A 185 -7.25 4.32 -10.94
N LYS A 186 -6.76 4.61 -12.15
CA LYS A 186 -6.14 3.63 -13.04
C LYS A 186 -4.62 3.75 -12.90
N LEU A 187 -3.94 2.64 -12.62
CA LEU A 187 -2.48 2.58 -12.58
C LEU A 187 -1.97 1.83 -13.82
N THR A 188 -0.91 2.34 -14.46
CA THR A 188 -0.31 1.77 -15.67
C THR A 188 1.23 1.75 -15.60
N PRO A 189 1.87 0.81 -16.30
CA PRO A 189 3.34 0.74 -16.38
C PRO A 189 3.93 1.75 -17.36
N GLN A 190 3.09 2.36 -18.22
CA GLN A 190 3.47 3.34 -19.24
C GLN A 190 2.46 4.50 -19.21
N PRO A 191 2.88 5.72 -19.57
CA PRO A 191 1.98 6.87 -19.59
C PRO A 191 0.88 6.67 -20.63
N THR A 192 -0.34 7.09 -20.29
CA THR A 192 -1.47 7.03 -21.21
C THR A 192 -2.45 8.16 -20.96
N TRP A 193 -3.05 8.66 -22.03
CA TRP A 193 -4.13 9.64 -21.98
C TRP A 193 -5.48 9.00 -21.65
N ASN A 194 -5.66 7.71 -21.92
CA ASN A 194 -6.95 7.06 -21.69
C ASN A 194 -7.09 6.70 -20.20
N PRO A 195 -8.04 7.29 -19.45
CA PRO A 195 -8.21 6.99 -18.03
C PRO A 195 -8.97 5.68 -17.79
N PHE A 196 -9.45 5.03 -18.86
CA PHE A 196 -10.13 3.72 -18.87
C PHE A 196 -9.21 2.46 -19.34
#